data_AF-A0A954ZS14-F1
#
_entry.id   AF-A0A954ZS14-F1
#
_cell.length_a   1.000
_cell.length_b   1.000
_cell.length_c   1.000
_cell.angle_alpha   90.00
_cell.angle_beta   90.00
_cell.angle_gamma   90.00
#
_symmetry.space_group_name_H-M   'P 1'
#
loop_
_entity.id
_entity.type
_entity.pdbx_description
1 polymer ?
#
loop_
_entity_poly.entity_id
_entity_poly.type
_entity_poly.pdbx_seq_one_letter_code
_entity_poly.pdbx_strand_id
1 'polypeptide(L)'
;MKVTHLLLIAAIPTLSACEHKEPEPPPELSQWQQTIERKPTEVPIEGDEPAQQESQAEPTSTQTEQLIKVPKQQSLPEILEQPDAVEYRLLGAPKPLHYGGIYRWQVKIELPDGLDREQVATALEEAARDIAQGRRADAIAVLAYSPDDDPELPPSVGEGVLAPNGDWADAGEPDPVRFKVAFIRESYLNPPEAIELFVPGTEVKLHAGVWDDFIRVSRNKEEWGEDVEIARVPEGTKAVILKRTSEALTPEVDFVRYRIEFEYEGKTLKGWVHKSAVEGEKEPDSGG
;
A
#
# COMPACT_ATOMS: atom_id res chain seq x y z
N MET A 1 69.29 -3.85 -34.59
CA MET A 1 68.10 -4.64 -34.96
C MET A 1 66.94 -3.68 -35.15
N LYS A 2 66.38 -3.56 -36.36
CA LYS A 2 65.25 -2.66 -36.67
C LYS A 2 63.96 -3.48 -36.57
N VAL A 3 63.07 -3.10 -35.66
CA VAL A 3 61.76 -3.73 -35.48
C VAL A 3 60.72 -2.87 -36.19
N THR A 4 60.25 -3.34 -37.34
CA THR A 4 59.22 -2.71 -38.15
C THR A 4 57.85 -3.01 -37.52
N HIS A 5 57.12 -1.98 -37.09
CA HIS A 5 55.73 -2.12 -36.65
C HIS A 5 54.81 -2.09 -37.89
N LEU A 6 54.10 -3.19 -38.13
CA LEU A 6 53.01 -3.28 -39.10
C LEU A 6 51.72 -2.83 -38.40
N LEU A 7 51.12 -1.74 -38.87
CA LEU A 7 49.80 -1.28 -38.43
C LEU A 7 48.74 -2.01 -39.27
N LEU A 8 47.90 -2.84 -38.64
CA LEU A 8 46.74 -3.46 -39.27
C LEU A 8 45.51 -2.57 -39.02
N ILE A 9 45.01 -1.90 -40.05
CA ILE A 9 43.76 -1.12 -39.98
C ILE A 9 42.61 -2.06 -40.38
N ALA A 10 41.79 -2.44 -39.41
CA ALA A 10 40.54 -3.17 -39.65
C ALA A 10 39.46 -2.19 -40.13
N ALA A 11 38.81 -2.52 -41.24
CA ALA A 11 37.68 -1.79 -41.80
C ALA A 11 36.41 -2.03 -40.96
N ILE A 12 35.74 -0.95 -40.55
CA ILE A 12 34.46 -0.98 -39.84
C ILE A 12 33.34 -1.03 -40.91
N PRO A 13 32.43 -2.03 -40.88
CA PRO A 13 31.27 -2.03 -41.76
C PRO A 13 30.27 -0.94 -41.33
N THR A 14 29.87 -0.11 -42.29
CA THR A 14 28.81 0.89 -42.16
C THR A 14 27.46 0.20 -41.98
N LEU A 15 26.84 0.40 -40.81
CA LEU A 15 25.47 -0.02 -40.56
C LEU A 15 24.51 0.83 -41.40
N SER A 16 23.76 0.14 -42.25
CA SER A 16 22.71 0.67 -43.11
C SER A 16 21.54 1.15 -42.25
N ALA A 17 21.04 2.35 -42.53
CA ALA A 17 19.90 2.94 -41.86
C ALA A 17 18.62 2.14 -42.14
N CYS A 18 18.03 1.54 -41.12
CA CYS A 18 16.67 1.02 -41.19
C CYS A 18 15.69 2.20 -41.14
N GLU A 19 14.92 2.40 -42.22
CA GLU A 19 13.74 3.27 -42.23
C GLU A 19 12.75 2.79 -41.17
N HIS A 20 12.57 3.56 -40.10
CA HIS A 20 11.45 3.42 -39.19
C HIS A 20 10.18 3.92 -39.89
N LYS A 21 9.31 2.97 -40.23
CA LYS A 21 7.93 3.24 -40.64
C LYS A 21 7.14 3.64 -39.39
N GLU A 22 6.63 4.87 -39.40
CA GLU A 22 5.74 5.42 -38.38
C GLU A 22 4.46 4.56 -38.29
N PRO A 23 4.04 4.11 -37.09
CA PRO A 23 2.83 3.30 -36.96
C PRO A 23 1.59 4.16 -37.22
N GLU A 24 0.70 3.68 -38.10
CA GLU A 24 -0.59 4.33 -38.34
C GLU A 24 -1.45 4.33 -37.07
N PRO A 25 -2.18 5.42 -36.78
CA PRO A 25 -3.07 5.49 -35.63
C PRO A 25 -4.24 4.51 -35.79
N PRO A 26 -4.72 3.89 -34.70
CA PRO A 26 -5.84 2.96 -34.76
C PRO A 26 -7.14 3.67 -35.19
N PRO A 27 -8.03 2.97 -35.91
CA PRO A 27 -9.29 3.54 -36.39
C PRO A 27 -10.19 3.96 -35.23
N GLU A 28 -10.78 5.16 -35.36
CA GLU A 28 -11.68 5.80 -34.40
C GLU A 28 -12.82 4.88 -33.95
N LEU A 29 -12.94 4.72 -32.61
CA LEU A 29 -14.10 4.16 -31.93
C LEU A 29 -15.28 5.15 -31.95
N SER A 30 -15.84 5.39 -33.14
CA SER A 30 -17.08 6.13 -33.34
C SER A 30 -18.20 5.16 -33.68
N GLN A 31 -18.77 4.44 -32.68
CA GLN A 31 -20.07 3.75 -32.80
C GLN A 31 -20.57 3.08 -31.51
N TRP A 32 -20.72 3.81 -30.40
CA TRP A 32 -21.59 3.37 -29.28
C TRP A 32 -22.31 4.57 -28.66
N GLN A 33 -23.33 5.07 -29.34
CA GLN A 33 -24.41 5.84 -28.72
C GLN A 33 -25.73 5.17 -29.14
N GLN A 34 -26.14 4.16 -28.39
CA GLN A 34 -27.54 3.70 -28.41
C GLN A 34 -28.26 4.36 -27.24
N THR A 35 -29.08 5.35 -27.59
CA THR A 35 -30.07 6.01 -26.76
C THR A 35 -31.02 4.99 -26.16
N ILE A 36 -31.03 4.84 -24.83
CA ILE A 36 -32.11 4.15 -24.12
C ILE A 36 -33.10 5.21 -23.66
N GLU A 37 -34.12 5.50 -24.49
CA GLU A 37 -35.33 6.19 -24.02
C GLU A 37 -36.14 5.23 -23.14
N ARG A 38 -36.14 5.44 -21.82
CA ARG A 38 -37.11 4.80 -20.92
C ARG A 38 -38.30 5.73 -20.73
N LYS A 39 -39.48 5.27 -21.14
CA LYS A 39 -40.77 5.89 -20.80
C LYS A 39 -41.04 5.80 -19.29
N PRO A 40 -41.60 6.83 -18.65
CA PRO A 40 -42.07 6.76 -17.28
C PRO A 40 -43.30 5.85 -17.19
N THR A 41 -43.28 4.92 -16.24
CA THR A 41 -44.45 4.09 -15.87
C THR A 41 -45.17 4.81 -14.74
N GLU A 42 -46.40 5.24 -15.01
CA GLU A 42 -47.35 5.73 -14.00
C GLU A 42 -47.84 4.53 -13.17
N VAL A 43 -47.71 4.62 -11.84
CA VAL A 43 -48.32 3.67 -10.90
C VAL A 43 -49.54 4.36 -10.25
N PRO A 44 -50.71 3.70 -10.18
CA PRO A 44 -51.90 4.30 -9.57
C PRO A 44 -51.82 4.28 -8.05
N ILE A 45 -52.35 5.35 -7.45
CA ILE A 45 -52.60 5.52 -6.01
C ILE A 45 -54.05 5.13 -5.74
N GLU A 46 -54.26 4.06 -4.98
CA GLU A 46 -55.47 3.71 -4.22
C GLU A 46 -54.95 3.42 -2.79
N GLY A 47 -55.35 4.04 -1.69
CA GLY A 47 -56.67 4.57 -1.35
C GLY A 47 -57.38 3.57 -0.45
N ASP A 48 -57.16 3.65 0.88
CA ASP A 48 -58.22 3.62 1.92
C ASP A 48 -57.68 3.37 3.35
N GLU A 49 -58.03 4.33 4.22
CA GLU A 49 -58.16 4.29 5.69
C GLU A 49 -59.31 3.35 6.14
N PRO A 50 -59.72 3.26 7.44
CA PRO A 50 -59.03 3.36 8.72
C PRO A 50 -59.44 2.20 9.69
N ALA A 51 -58.91 2.19 10.93
CA ALA A 51 -59.68 2.12 12.21
C ALA A 51 -58.95 1.43 13.39
N GLN A 52 -58.80 2.22 14.46
CA GLN A 52 -59.11 1.93 15.87
C GLN A 52 -58.65 0.61 16.53
N GLN A 53 -57.93 0.70 17.65
CA GLN A 53 -58.55 0.50 18.98
C GLN A 53 -57.58 0.76 20.15
N GLU A 54 -58.15 1.42 21.16
CA GLU A 54 -57.64 1.66 22.51
C GLU A 54 -57.47 0.35 23.31
N SER A 55 -56.57 0.33 24.31
CA SER A 55 -56.96 0.04 25.70
C SER A 55 -55.77 0.09 26.68
N GLN A 56 -55.91 1.02 27.62
CA GLN A 56 -55.49 1.07 29.03
C GLN A 56 -55.05 -0.24 29.71
N ALA A 57 -54.02 -0.16 30.57
CA ALA A 57 -54.15 -0.27 32.03
C ALA A 57 -52.77 -0.19 32.75
N GLU A 58 -52.77 0.45 33.91
CA GLU A 58 -51.61 0.79 34.77
C GLU A 58 -51.23 -0.34 35.78
N PRO A 59 -50.55 -0.11 36.93
CA PRO A 59 -49.29 -0.76 37.25
C PRO A 59 -49.42 -1.76 38.42
N THR A 60 -48.41 -2.59 38.66
CA THR A 60 -48.34 -3.34 39.94
C THR A 60 -46.93 -3.28 40.50
N SER A 61 -46.82 -2.50 41.58
CA SER A 61 -45.70 -2.44 42.51
C SER A 61 -45.63 -3.75 43.31
N THR A 62 -44.44 -4.34 43.39
CA THR A 62 -44.11 -5.34 44.41
C THR A 62 -42.72 -5.00 44.93
N GLN A 63 -42.68 -4.29 46.07
CA GLN A 63 -41.46 -4.09 46.83
C GLN A 63 -41.05 -5.43 47.46
N THR A 64 -39.91 -5.97 47.02
CA THR A 64 -39.22 -7.05 47.71
C THR A 64 -38.03 -6.44 48.43
N GLU A 65 -38.11 -6.36 49.76
CA GLU A 65 -36.97 -6.08 50.65
C GLU A 65 -35.96 -7.22 50.50
N GLN A 66 -34.89 -6.98 49.74
CA GLN A 66 -33.73 -7.87 49.69
C GLN A 66 -32.58 -7.28 50.50
N LEU A 67 -32.17 -8.09 51.46
CA LEU A 67 -31.00 -8.00 52.33
C LEU A 67 -29.76 -7.49 51.57
N ILE A 68 -29.31 -6.27 51.87
CA ILE A 68 -28.10 -5.67 51.30
C ILE A 68 -26.87 -6.38 51.89
N LYS A 69 -26.34 -7.35 51.14
CA LYS A 69 -24.95 -7.79 51.30
C LYS A 69 -24.03 -6.73 50.70
N VAL A 70 -23.12 -6.22 51.53
CA VAL A 70 -22.07 -5.27 51.13
C VAL A 70 -21.33 -5.81 49.90
N PRO A 71 -21.40 -5.13 48.74
CA PRO A 71 -20.69 -5.58 47.56
C PRO A 71 -19.19 -5.45 47.77
N LYS A 72 -18.49 -6.54 47.44
CA LYS A 72 -17.03 -6.62 47.33
C LYS A 72 -16.58 -5.47 46.42
N GLN A 73 -15.72 -4.61 46.96
CA GLN A 73 -15.10 -3.46 46.30
C GLN A 73 -14.66 -3.86 44.89
N GLN A 74 -15.39 -3.39 43.88
CA GLN A 74 -15.03 -3.56 42.47
C GLN A 74 -13.74 -2.77 42.25
N SER A 75 -12.69 -3.47 41.85
CA SER A 75 -11.46 -2.88 41.33
C SER A 75 -11.82 -1.88 40.22
N LEU A 76 -11.22 -0.69 40.28
CA LEU A 76 -11.39 0.34 39.25
C LEU A 76 -11.21 -0.28 37.85
N PRO A 77 -12.02 0.14 36.86
CA PRO A 77 -11.78 -0.26 35.49
C PRO A 77 -10.38 0.19 35.08
N GLU A 78 -9.62 -0.76 34.56
CA GLU A 78 -8.38 -0.51 33.81
C GLU A 78 -8.69 0.58 32.79
N ILE A 79 -8.04 1.74 32.96
CA ILE A 79 -8.17 2.85 32.02
C ILE A 79 -7.53 2.33 30.73
N LEU A 80 -8.35 1.89 29.79
CA LEU A 80 -7.93 1.55 28.45
C LEU A 80 -7.31 2.82 27.86
N GLU A 81 -5.98 2.84 27.79
CA GLU A 81 -5.25 3.87 27.06
C GLU A 81 -5.81 3.88 25.64
N GLN A 82 -6.38 5.01 25.23
CA GLN A 82 -6.78 5.16 23.84
C GLN A 82 -5.51 5.15 23.00
N PRO A 83 -5.46 4.37 21.91
CA PRO A 83 -4.29 4.36 21.05
C PRO A 83 -3.99 5.78 20.59
N ASP A 84 -2.70 6.15 20.58
CA ASP A 84 -2.27 7.44 20.07
C ASP A 84 -2.78 7.63 18.63
N ALA A 85 -3.25 8.84 18.33
CA ALA A 85 -3.74 9.17 16.99
C ALA A 85 -2.60 8.99 15.97
N VAL A 86 -2.86 8.21 14.91
CA VAL A 86 -1.87 7.89 13.89
C VAL A 86 -1.80 9.03 12.88
N GLU A 87 -0.64 9.67 12.77
CA GLU A 87 -0.43 10.72 11.76
C GLU A 87 -0.36 10.11 10.35
N TYR A 88 -1.09 10.69 9.40
CA TYR A 88 -1.06 10.33 7.98
C TYR A 88 -0.92 11.58 7.09
N ARG A 89 -0.40 11.40 5.87
CA ARG A 89 -0.23 12.49 4.89
C ARG A 89 -1.08 12.27 3.66
N LEU A 90 -1.83 13.29 3.20
CA LEU A 90 -2.59 13.22 1.95
C LEU A 90 -1.66 13.25 0.72
N LEU A 91 -1.83 12.29 -0.18
CA LEU A 91 -1.12 12.20 -1.45
C LEU A 91 -1.99 12.79 -2.57
N GLY A 92 -2.02 14.13 -2.62
CA GLY A 92 -2.80 14.89 -3.59
C GLY A 92 -4.22 15.23 -3.14
N ALA A 93 -5.03 15.74 -4.06
CA ALA A 93 -6.41 16.14 -3.78
C ALA A 93 -7.36 14.92 -3.87
N PRO A 94 -8.40 14.84 -3.01
CA PRO A 94 -9.47 13.86 -3.16
C PRO A 94 -10.09 13.87 -4.56
N LYS A 95 -10.17 12.69 -5.19
CA LYS A 95 -10.67 12.50 -6.55
C LYS A 95 -12.18 12.19 -6.52
N PRO A 96 -13.03 13.01 -7.16
CA PRO A 96 -14.45 12.72 -7.26
C PRO A 96 -14.73 11.60 -8.28
N LEU A 97 -15.60 10.66 -7.92
CA LEU A 97 -16.04 9.54 -8.76
C LEU A 97 -17.58 9.48 -8.79
N HIS A 98 -18.20 10.60 -9.14
CA HIS A 98 -19.66 10.76 -9.08
C HIS A 98 -20.35 10.18 -10.30
N TYR A 99 -21.47 9.48 -10.09
CA TYR A 99 -22.31 8.97 -11.18
C TYR A 99 -23.77 8.88 -10.74
N GLY A 100 -24.71 9.29 -11.60
CA GLY A 100 -26.15 9.13 -11.34
C GLY A 100 -26.67 9.87 -10.10
N GLY A 101 -26.02 10.96 -9.67
CA GLY A 101 -26.37 11.68 -8.44
C GLY A 101 -25.77 11.08 -7.16
N ILE A 102 -24.97 10.03 -7.26
CA ILE A 102 -24.25 9.40 -6.14
C ILE A 102 -22.85 10.01 -6.03
N TYR A 103 -22.52 10.55 -4.87
CA TYR A 103 -21.30 11.29 -4.55
C TYR A 103 -20.24 10.41 -3.92
N ARG A 104 -19.40 9.78 -4.76
CA ARG A 104 -18.25 9.00 -4.30
C ARG A 104 -16.94 9.79 -4.34
N TRP A 105 -16.05 9.51 -3.39
CA TRP A 105 -14.70 10.11 -3.32
C TRP A 105 -13.63 9.06 -3.12
N GLN A 106 -12.51 9.21 -3.81
CA GLN A 106 -11.30 8.42 -3.59
C GLN A 106 -10.19 9.33 -3.06
N VAL A 107 -9.48 8.85 -2.03
CA VAL A 107 -8.42 9.59 -1.35
C VAL A 107 -7.19 8.70 -1.29
N LYS A 108 -6.01 9.27 -1.51
CA LYS A 108 -4.73 8.59 -1.35
C LYS A 108 -4.03 9.15 -0.11
N ILE A 109 -3.55 8.29 0.78
CA ILE A 109 -2.78 8.67 1.97
C ILE A 109 -1.45 7.92 2.01
N GLU A 110 -0.45 8.55 2.60
CA GLU A 110 0.81 7.91 3.02
C GLU A 110 0.74 7.67 4.52
N LEU A 111 1.09 6.45 4.92
CA LEU A 111 1.20 6.03 6.31
C LEU A 111 2.67 5.80 6.69
N PRO A 112 3.11 6.22 7.89
CA PRO A 112 4.46 5.95 8.36
C PRO A 112 4.70 4.44 8.50
N ASP A 113 5.95 3.99 8.38
CA ASP A 113 6.28 2.58 8.58
C ASP A 113 6.14 2.18 10.06
N GLY A 114 5.99 0.86 10.30
CA GLY A 114 5.99 0.28 11.64
C GLY A 114 4.65 0.30 12.36
N LEU A 115 3.57 0.64 11.65
CA LEU A 115 2.20 0.56 12.18
C LEU A 115 1.70 -0.88 12.18
N ASP A 116 1.01 -1.25 13.25
CA ASP A 116 0.30 -2.52 13.32
C ASP A 116 -1.06 -2.48 12.58
N ARG A 117 -1.74 -3.63 12.55
CA ARG A 117 -3.04 -3.79 11.87
C ARG A 117 -4.13 -2.88 12.40
N GLU A 118 -4.18 -2.68 13.72
CA GLU A 118 -5.21 -1.87 14.37
C GLU A 118 -4.96 -0.38 14.13
N GLN A 119 -3.69 0.03 14.20
CA GLN A 119 -3.24 1.39 13.90
C GLN A 119 -3.53 1.77 12.43
N VAL A 120 -3.23 0.89 11.47
CA VAL A 120 -3.54 1.13 10.06
C VAL A 120 -5.04 1.23 9.82
N ALA A 121 -5.84 0.34 10.42
CA ALA A 121 -7.29 0.37 10.29
C ALA A 121 -7.88 1.68 10.86
N THR A 122 -7.39 2.11 12.02
CA THR A 122 -7.77 3.36 12.67
C THR A 122 -7.44 4.56 11.79
N ALA A 123 -6.21 4.64 11.28
CA ALA A 123 -5.77 5.73 10.41
C ALA A 123 -6.62 5.84 9.12
N LEU A 124 -6.93 4.69 8.49
CA LEU A 124 -7.80 4.66 7.30
C LEU A 124 -9.23 5.09 7.62
N GLU A 125 -9.77 4.70 8.78
CA GLU A 125 -11.12 5.08 9.22
C GLU A 125 -11.20 6.58 9.49
N GLU A 126 -10.25 7.12 10.25
CA GLU A 126 -10.16 8.55 10.55
C GLU A 126 -10.05 9.38 9.28
N ALA A 127 -9.15 9.01 8.37
CA ALA A 127 -9.03 9.65 7.07
C ALA A 127 -10.34 9.62 6.26
N ALA A 128 -11.07 8.50 6.28
CA ALA A 128 -12.35 8.41 5.60
C ALA A 128 -13.40 9.34 6.24
N ARG A 129 -13.48 9.36 7.58
CA ARG A 129 -14.44 10.17 8.34
C ARG A 129 -14.18 11.66 8.20
N ASP A 130 -12.92 12.09 8.25
CA ASP A 130 -12.52 13.49 8.08
C ASP A 130 -12.96 14.03 6.71
N ILE A 131 -12.77 13.23 5.67
CA ILE A 131 -13.18 13.60 4.31
C ILE A 131 -14.70 13.57 4.15
N ALA A 132 -15.40 12.65 4.83
CA ALA A 132 -16.87 12.57 4.80
C ALA A 132 -17.53 13.83 5.36
N GLN A 133 -17.04 14.33 6.50
CA GLN A 133 -17.59 15.49 7.18
C GLN A 133 -17.56 16.75 6.30
N GLY A 134 -16.56 16.88 5.43
CA GLY A 134 -16.41 18.04 4.56
C GLY A 134 -17.18 17.99 3.23
N ARG A 135 -17.64 16.81 2.77
CA ARG A 135 -17.97 16.61 1.34
C ARG A 135 -19.33 16.00 1.02
N ARG A 136 -20.17 15.67 2.01
CA ARG A 136 -21.48 14.99 1.80
C ARG A 136 -21.34 13.79 0.86
N ALA A 137 -20.40 12.90 1.17
CA ALA A 137 -20.13 11.73 0.36
C ALA A 137 -21.11 10.58 0.70
N ASP A 138 -21.58 9.87 -0.33
CA ASP A 138 -22.30 8.61 -0.16
C ASP A 138 -21.36 7.43 0.08
N ALA A 139 -20.13 7.52 -0.45
CA ALA A 139 -19.05 6.57 -0.16
C ALA A 139 -17.67 7.20 -0.31
N ILE A 140 -16.72 6.73 0.50
CA ILE A 140 -15.31 7.14 0.48
C ILE A 140 -14.42 5.90 0.46
N ALA A 141 -13.46 5.88 -0.47
CA ALA A 141 -12.40 4.90 -0.54
C ALA A 141 -11.08 5.61 -0.22
N VAL A 142 -10.34 5.08 0.74
CA VAL A 142 -9.03 5.56 1.17
C VAL A 142 -8.00 4.52 0.79
N LEU A 143 -7.06 4.89 -0.07
CA LEU A 143 -5.96 4.06 -0.54
C LEU A 143 -4.70 4.44 0.23
N ALA A 144 -4.12 3.50 0.98
CA ALA A 144 -2.91 3.73 1.77
C ALA A 144 -1.65 3.20 1.08
N TYR A 145 -0.61 4.02 1.14
CA TYR A 145 0.71 3.79 0.58
C TYR A 145 1.78 3.88 1.68
N SER A 146 2.84 3.08 1.56
CA SER A 146 4.04 3.19 2.39
C SER A 146 4.87 4.39 1.92
N PRO A 147 5.78 4.94 2.75
CA PRO A 147 6.62 6.05 2.35
C PRO A 147 7.46 5.69 1.12
N ASP A 148 7.61 6.65 0.21
CA ASP A 148 8.34 6.52 -1.08
C ASP A 148 7.67 5.67 -2.17
N ASP A 149 6.49 5.11 -1.93
CA ASP A 149 5.75 4.43 -2.99
C ASP A 149 5.20 5.42 -4.04
N ASP A 150 5.06 4.94 -5.27
CA ASP A 150 4.43 5.70 -6.34
C ASP A 150 2.90 5.68 -6.16
N PRO A 151 2.25 6.83 -5.88
CA PRO A 151 0.80 6.88 -5.68
C PRO A 151 0.00 6.54 -6.94
N GLU A 152 0.61 6.49 -8.13
CA GLU A 152 -0.07 6.10 -9.37
C GLU A 152 -0.18 4.58 -9.53
N LEU A 153 0.52 3.79 -8.71
CA LEU A 153 0.39 2.35 -8.63
C LEU A 153 -0.75 1.93 -7.66
N PRO A 154 -1.15 0.63 -7.66
CA PRO A 154 -2.05 0.11 -6.65
C PRO A 154 -1.54 0.36 -5.22
N PRO A 155 -2.42 0.57 -4.23
CA PRO A 155 -2.01 0.81 -2.84
C PRO A 155 -1.20 -0.35 -2.28
N SER A 156 -0.15 -0.02 -1.55
CA SER A 156 0.81 -0.99 -1.02
C SER A 156 0.54 -1.41 0.41
N VAL A 157 -0.29 -0.67 1.16
CA VAL A 157 -0.61 -0.99 2.56
C VAL A 157 -1.99 -1.62 2.64
N GLY A 158 -3.02 -0.88 2.21
CA GLY A 158 -4.40 -1.32 2.29
C GLY A 158 -5.38 -0.32 1.69
N GLU A 159 -6.64 -0.73 1.69
CA GLU A 159 -7.78 0.07 1.26
C GLU A 159 -8.84 0.09 2.36
N GLY A 160 -9.32 1.28 2.72
CA GLY A 160 -10.44 1.49 3.63
C GLY A 160 -11.66 2.03 2.87
N VAL A 161 -12.83 1.44 3.09
CA VAL A 161 -14.09 1.88 2.46
C VAL A 161 -15.10 2.26 3.54
N LEU A 162 -15.55 3.52 3.50
CA LEU A 162 -16.66 4.05 4.29
C LEU A 162 -17.88 4.21 3.37
N ALA A 163 -18.84 3.30 3.47
CA ALA A 163 -20.02 3.25 2.61
C ALA A 163 -21.17 2.49 3.30
N PRO A 164 -22.41 2.52 2.79
CA PRO A 164 -23.48 1.64 3.25
C PRO A 164 -23.04 0.17 3.21
N ASN A 165 -23.31 -0.57 4.30
CA ASN A 165 -22.82 -1.94 4.54
C ASN A 165 -21.30 -2.16 4.49
N GLY A 166 -20.50 -1.10 4.28
CA GLY A 166 -19.06 -1.19 4.06
C GLY A 166 -18.68 -1.66 2.65
N ASP A 167 -19.60 -1.54 1.69
CA ASP A 167 -19.36 -1.88 0.28
C ASP A 167 -19.46 -0.62 -0.59
N TRP A 168 -18.45 -0.40 -1.43
CA TRP A 168 -18.38 0.73 -2.35
C TRP A 168 -19.52 0.72 -3.37
N ALA A 169 -20.00 -0.47 -3.75
CA ALA A 169 -21.09 -0.63 -4.70
C ALA A 169 -22.42 -0.09 -4.16
N ASP A 170 -22.65 -0.20 -2.85
CA ASP A 170 -23.89 0.18 -2.16
C ASP A 170 -23.99 1.70 -1.90
N ALA A 171 -23.10 2.52 -2.47
CA ALA A 171 -23.16 3.96 -2.27
C ALA A 171 -24.49 4.54 -2.78
N GLY A 172 -25.16 5.32 -1.93
CA GLY A 172 -26.47 5.92 -2.19
C GLY A 172 -27.65 5.07 -1.72
N GLU A 173 -27.40 3.84 -1.28
CA GLU A 173 -28.41 3.01 -0.63
C GLU A 173 -28.73 3.53 0.79
N PRO A 174 -29.95 3.30 1.31
CA PRO A 174 -30.37 3.79 2.62
C PRO A 174 -29.79 2.98 3.80
N ASP A 175 -28.85 2.07 3.53
CA ASP A 175 -28.28 1.18 4.54
C ASP A 175 -27.34 1.90 5.52
N PRO A 176 -27.10 1.31 6.71
CA PRO A 176 -26.17 1.88 7.67
C PRO A 176 -24.76 1.99 7.08
N VAL A 177 -24.16 3.18 7.21
CA VAL A 177 -22.76 3.41 6.84
C VAL A 177 -21.85 2.61 7.77
N ARG A 178 -20.97 1.80 7.18
CA ARG A 178 -19.95 1.02 7.89
C ARG A 178 -18.58 1.28 7.26
N PHE A 179 -17.56 0.99 8.05
CA PHE A 179 -16.18 1.03 7.60
C PHE A 179 -15.65 -0.39 7.43
N LYS A 180 -14.96 -0.65 6.32
CA LYS A 180 -14.33 -1.94 6.02
C LYS A 180 -12.91 -1.72 5.52
N VAL A 181 -11.98 -2.54 6.00
CA VAL A 181 -10.57 -2.49 5.59
C VAL A 181 -10.20 -3.77 4.85
N ALA A 182 -9.48 -3.63 3.74
CA ALA A 182 -8.78 -4.69 3.05
C ALA A 182 -7.28 -4.41 3.10
N PHE A 183 -6.53 -5.27 3.79
CA PHE A 183 -5.07 -5.19 3.84
C PHE A 183 -4.49 -5.84 2.59
N ILE A 184 -3.55 -5.16 1.94
CA ILE A 184 -2.96 -5.62 0.67
C ILE A 184 -1.63 -6.31 0.92
N ARG A 185 -0.87 -5.84 1.93
CA ARG A 185 0.49 -6.31 2.20
C ARG A 185 0.68 -6.65 3.67
N GLU A 186 0.77 -7.94 3.97
CA GLU A 186 0.94 -8.43 5.34
C GLU A 186 2.32 -8.10 5.93
N SER A 187 3.33 -7.96 5.06
CA SER A 187 4.70 -7.60 5.44
C SER A 187 4.86 -6.14 5.88
N TYR A 188 3.93 -5.27 5.52
CA TYR A 188 3.86 -3.92 6.09
C TYR A 188 3.40 -3.97 7.55
N LEU A 189 2.42 -4.82 7.86
CA LEU A 189 1.84 -4.99 9.21
C LEU A 189 2.74 -5.77 10.17
N ASN A 190 3.59 -6.64 9.63
CA ASN A 190 4.54 -7.43 10.40
C ASN A 190 5.94 -7.00 9.96
N PRO A 191 6.41 -5.80 10.36
CA PRO A 191 7.80 -5.45 10.16
C PRO A 191 8.63 -6.58 10.78
N PRO A 192 9.48 -7.29 10.02
CA PRO A 192 10.28 -8.34 10.63
C PRO A 192 11.02 -7.74 11.83
N GLU A 193 11.10 -8.45 12.95
CA GLU A 193 11.92 -8.02 14.10
C GLU A 193 13.37 -7.68 13.66
N ALA A 194 13.80 -8.22 12.51
CA ALA A 194 15.03 -7.88 11.81
C ALA A 194 15.11 -6.47 11.18
N ILE A 195 14.02 -5.69 11.10
CA ILE A 195 14.09 -4.29 10.65
C ILE A 195 15.03 -3.50 11.57
N GLU A 196 15.07 -3.81 12.88
CA GLU A 196 15.97 -3.13 13.81
C GLU A 196 17.45 -3.34 13.47
N LEU A 197 17.82 -4.46 12.85
CA LEU A 197 19.22 -4.78 12.56
C LEU A 197 19.77 -4.04 11.34
N PHE A 198 18.92 -3.60 10.40
CA PHE A 198 19.36 -3.10 9.09
C PHE A 198 18.75 -1.73 8.74
N VAL A 199 18.80 -0.80 9.69
CA VAL A 199 18.36 0.59 9.53
C VAL A 199 19.41 1.48 8.86
N PRO A 200 19.02 2.64 8.29
CA PRO A 200 19.98 3.65 7.82
C PRO A 200 21.00 4.04 8.90
N GLY A 201 22.27 4.10 8.52
CA GLY A 201 23.41 4.34 9.41
C GLY A 201 24.09 3.08 9.94
N THR A 202 23.48 1.90 9.78
CA THR A 202 24.10 0.64 10.22
C THR A 202 25.27 0.24 9.31
N GLU A 203 26.41 -0.10 9.92
CA GLU A 203 27.53 -0.77 9.23
C GLU A 203 27.24 -2.27 9.10
N VAL A 204 27.33 -2.78 7.86
CA VAL A 204 27.11 -4.19 7.52
C VAL A 204 28.31 -4.75 6.77
N LYS A 205 28.42 -6.07 6.76
CA LYS A 205 29.31 -6.80 5.85
C LYS A 205 28.46 -7.42 4.77
N LEU A 206 28.84 -7.23 3.52
CA LEU A 206 28.11 -7.78 2.40
C LEU A 206 28.40 -9.27 2.23
N HIS A 207 27.38 -10.02 1.88
CA HIS A 207 27.41 -11.45 1.65
C HIS A 207 27.22 -11.74 0.17
N ALA A 208 28.06 -12.57 -0.43
CA ALA A 208 27.79 -13.06 -1.77
C ALA A 208 26.74 -14.17 -1.72
N GLY A 209 25.97 -14.35 -2.79
CA GLY A 209 25.02 -15.48 -2.88
C GLY A 209 25.78 -16.80 -2.95
N VAL A 210 25.11 -17.92 -2.65
CA VAL A 210 25.75 -19.26 -2.63
C VAL A 210 26.45 -19.61 -3.95
N TRP A 211 25.99 -19.05 -5.06
CA TRP A 211 26.51 -19.32 -6.41
C TRP A 211 27.34 -18.18 -7.00
N ASP A 212 27.49 -17.06 -6.29
CA ASP A 212 28.17 -15.87 -6.78
C ASP A 212 29.45 -15.63 -5.98
N ASP A 213 30.55 -15.34 -6.67
CA ASP A 213 31.83 -14.97 -6.01
C ASP A 213 31.87 -13.47 -5.61
N PHE A 214 30.85 -12.70 -6.01
CA PHE A 214 30.82 -11.24 -5.84
C PHE A 214 29.39 -10.72 -5.64
N ILE A 215 29.30 -9.56 -5.00
CA ILE A 215 28.06 -8.79 -4.86
C ILE A 215 27.99 -7.77 -5.99
N ARG A 216 26.88 -7.81 -6.72
CA ARG A 216 26.56 -6.83 -7.76
C ARG A 216 25.93 -5.59 -7.13
N VAL A 217 26.48 -4.43 -7.44
CA VAL A 217 25.95 -3.14 -6.97
C VAL A 217 25.40 -2.38 -8.18
N SER A 218 24.10 -2.07 -8.15
CA SER A 218 23.43 -1.32 -9.23
C SER A 218 23.37 0.18 -8.94
N ARG A 219 23.37 1.00 -10.00
CA ARG A 219 23.08 2.44 -9.93
C ARG A 219 21.61 2.70 -9.60
N ASN A 220 20.71 1.88 -10.15
CA ASN A 220 19.26 2.05 -10.04
C ASN A 220 18.66 0.94 -9.16
N LYS A 221 17.56 1.25 -8.46
CA LYS A 221 16.84 0.27 -7.65
C LYS A 221 16.14 -0.76 -8.54
N GLU A 222 15.56 -0.34 -9.66
CA GLU A 222 14.71 -1.16 -10.53
C GLU A 222 15.49 -1.98 -11.57
N GLU A 223 16.66 -1.51 -11.99
CA GLU A 223 17.44 -2.11 -13.09
C GLU A 223 18.67 -2.86 -12.56
N TRP A 224 18.93 -4.05 -13.09
CA TRP A 224 19.98 -4.98 -12.62
C TRP A 224 20.83 -5.56 -13.77
N GLY A 225 20.77 -4.94 -14.95
CA GLY A 225 21.62 -5.27 -16.09
C GLY A 225 23.10 -4.90 -15.85
N GLU A 226 23.98 -5.42 -16.69
CA GLU A 226 25.42 -5.08 -16.64
C GLU A 226 25.68 -3.61 -16.99
N ASP A 227 24.77 -2.98 -17.73
CA ASP A 227 24.81 -1.59 -18.16
C ASP A 227 24.57 -0.57 -17.03
N VAL A 228 23.85 -0.98 -15.99
CA VAL A 228 23.56 -0.16 -14.80
C VAL A 228 24.39 -0.54 -13.58
N GLU A 229 25.18 -1.60 -13.67
CA GLU A 229 26.09 -2.03 -12.62
C GLU A 229 27.23 -1.00 -12.43
N ILE A 230 27.47 -0.60 -11.18
CA ILE A 230 28.52 0.37 -10.85
C ILE A 230 29.75 -0.27 -10.23
N ALA A 231 29.62 -1.47 -9.65
CA ALA A 231 30.71 -2.22 -9.06
C ALA A 231 30.35 -3.70 -8.87
N ARG A 232 31.39 -4.54 -8.88
CA ARG A 232 31.38 -5.93 -8.38
C ARG A 232 32.30 -6.00 -7.18
N VAL A 233 31.74 -6.16 -5.99
CA VAL A 233 32.52 -6.15 -4.74
C VAL A 233 32.63 -7.55 -4.15
N PRO A 234 33.77 -7.93 -3.55
CA PRO A 234 33.93 -9.24 -2.95
C PRO A 234 33.08 -9.39 -1.69
N GLU A 235 32.85 -10.64 -1.29
CA GLU A 235 32.27 -10.98 0.01
C GLU A 235 33.04 -10.32 1.16
N GLY A 236 32.31 -9.91 2.21
CA GLY A 236 32.86 -9.30 3.40
C GLY A 236 33.16 -7.80 3.26
N THR A 237 32.89 -7.21 2.09
CA THR A 237 32.98 -5.76 1.88
C THR A 237 32.12 -5.05 2.91
N LYS A 238 32.73 -4.10 3.63
CA LYS A 238 32.02 -3.27 4.60
C LYS A 238 31.24 -2.17 3.90
N ALA A 239 30.00 -1.97 4.32
CA ALA A 239 29.15 -0.93 3.78
C ALA A 239 28.29 -0.30 4.88
N VAL A 240 27.81 0.91 4.65
CA VAL A 240 26.84 1.60 5.51
C VAL A 240 25.50 1.64 4.78
N ILE A 241 24.43 1.23 5.45
CA ILE A 241 23.08 1.33 4.89
C ILE A 241 22.67 2.81 4.85
N LEU A 242 22.29 3.30 3.68
CA LEU A 242 21.77 4.65 3.49
C LEU A 242 20.24 4.67 3.42
N LYS A 243 19.63 3.65 2.81
CA LYS A 243 18.18 3.54 2.64
C LYS A 243 17.79 2.07 2.51
N ARG A 244 16.64 1.70 3.04
CA ARG A 244 15.96 0.42 2.78
C ARG A 244 14.69 0.71 2.00
N THR A 245 14.40 -0.10 1.00
CA THR A 245 13.13 -0.05 0.26
C THR A 245 12.57 -1.45 0.18
N SER A 246 11.26 -1.60 0.31
CA SER A 246 10.58 -2.89 0.18
C SER A 246 9.44 -2.75 -0.82
N GLU A 247 9.44 -3.57 -1.86
CA GLU A 247 8.40 -3.60 -2.88
C GLU A 247 7.67 -4.95 -2.81
N ALA A 248 6.34 -4.97 -2.83
CA ALA A 248 5.60 -6.22 -2.82
C ALA A 248 5.64 -6.86 -4.22
N LEU A 249 6.24 -8.04 -4.36
CA LEU A 249 6.11 -8.84 -5.59
C LEU A 249 4.81 -9.63 -5.59
N THR A 250 4.42 -10.12 -4.41
CA THR A 250 3.15 -10.79 -4.14
C THR A 250 2.68 -10.38 -2.74
N PRO A 251 1.43 -10.65 -2.33
CA PRO A 251 0.96 -10.34 -0.98
C PRO A 251 1.80 -10.95 0.16
N GLU A 252 2.54 -12.02 -0.13
CA GLU A 252 3.36 -12.77 0.83
C GLU A 252 4.87 -12.53 0.67
N VAL A 253 5.31 -11.97 -0.46
CA VAL A 253 6.73 -11.87 -0.81
C VAL A 253 7.13 -10.43 -1.08
N ASP A 254 8.03 -9.95 -0.24
CA ASP A 254 8.69 -8.66 -0.36
C ASP A 254 10.02 -8.77 -1.10
N PHE A 255 10.19 -7.91 -2.09
CA PHE A 255 11.47 -7.62 -2.70
C PHE A 255 12.14 -6.45 -1.96
N VAL A 256 13.06 -6.78 -1.05
CA VAL A 256 13.78 -5.80 -0.25
C VAL A 256 15.10 -5.44 -0.95
N ARG A 257 15.38 -4.15 -1.04
CA ARG A 257 16.63 -3.59 -1.56
C ARG A 257 17.21 -2.59 -0.57
N TYR A 258 18.54 -2.55 -0.52
CA TYR A 258 19.28 -1.62 0.32
C TYR A 258 20.12 -0.70 -0.57
N ARG A 259 20.01 0.61 -0.35
CA ARG A 259 21.00 1.56 -0.86
C ARG A 259 22.12 1.63 0.16
N ILE A 260 23.35 1.42 -0.29
CA ILE A 260 24.53 1.35 0.56
C ILE A 260 25.60 2.35 0.12
N GLU A 261 26.46 2.74 1.05
CA GLU A 261 27.72 3.46 0.82
C GLU A 261 28.89 2.54 1.21
N PHE A 262 29.91 2.45 0.36
CA PHE A 262 31.08 1.60 0.62
C PHE A 262 32.33 2.17 -0.05
N GLU A 263 33.51 1.77 0.42
CA GLU A 263 34.77 2.07 -0.25
C GLU A 263 35.19 0.91 -1.15
N TYR A 264 35.55 1.23 -2.40
CA TYR A 264 36.06 0.28 -3.37
C TYR A 264 37.12 0.95 -4.23
N GLU A 265 38.30 0.33 -4.34
CA GLU A 265 39.45 0.86 -5.09
C GLU A 265 39.82 2.31 -4.71
N GLY A 266 39.69 2.66 -3.42
CA GLY A 266 40.00 4.00 -2.90
C GLY A 266 38.96 5.07 -3.25
N LYS A 267 37.77 4.68 -3.73
CA LYS A 267 36.64 5.58 -3.99
C LYS A 267 35.44 5.19 -3.13
N THR A 268 34.73 6.19 -2.62
CA THR A 268 33.42 5.99 -1.99
C THR A 268 32.35 5.89 -3.07
N LEU A 269 31.64 4.76 -3.12
CA LEU A 269 30.56 4.49 -4.06
C LEU A 269 29.22 4.35 -3.34
N LYS A 270 28.14 4.65 -4.08
CA LYS A 270 26.76 4.52 -3.59
C LYS A 270 25.93 3.77 -4.62
N GLY A 271 25.24 2.72 -4.18
CA GLY A 271 24.39 1.95 -5.07
C GLY A 271 23.43 1.04 -4.33
N TRP A 272 22.69 0.24 -5.09
CA TRP A 272 21.66 -0.66 -4.61
C TRP A 272 22.15 -2.10 -4.62
N VAL A 273 21.85 -2.82 -3.54
CA VAL A 273 22.10 -4.25 -3.38
C VAL A 273 20.80 -4.95 -2.95
N HIS A 274 20.69 -6.23 -3.28
CA HIS A 274 19.54 -7.05 -2.90
C HIS A 274 19.60 -7.43 -1.41
N LYS A 275 18.46 -7.78 -0.82
CA LYS A 275 18.34 -8.26 0.57
C LYS A 275 19.38 -9.31 0.94
N SER A 276 19.55 -10.32 0.09
CA SER A 276 20.48 -11.43 0.31
C SER A 276 21.93 -10.97 0.50
N ALA A 277 22.31 -9.86 -0.14
CA ALA A 277 23.65 -9.31 0.00
C ALA A 277 23.91 -8.64 1.36
N VAL A 278 22.87 -8.27 2.10
CA VAL A 278 22.99 -7.60 3.40
C VAL A 278 22.67 -8.56 4.54
N GLU A 279 21.62 -9.34 4.40
CA GLU A 279 21.11 -10.23 5.46
C GLU A 279 21.69 -11.65 5.38
N GLY A 280 22.41 -11.96 4.29
CA GLY A 280 22.82 -13.31 3.95
C GLY A 280 21.67 -14.14 3.37
N GLU A 281 22.00 -15.22 2.66
CA GLU A 281 21.03 -16.26 2.37
C GLU A 281 20.88 -17.13 3.62
N LYS A 282 19.68 -17.18 4.21
CA LYS A 282 19.37 -18.25 5.16
C LYS A 282 19.37 -19.54 4.35
N GLU A 283 20.28 -20.46 4.67
CA GLU A 283 20.16 -21.82 4.16
C GLU A 283 18.73 -22.29 4.43
N PRO A 284 17.99 -22.78 3.42
CA PRO A 284 16.68 -23.34 3.68
C PRO A 284 16.92 -24.46 4.68
N ASP A 285 16.31 -24.35 5.87
CA ASP A 285 16.38 -25.38 6.90
C ASP A 285 16.04 -26.71 6.21
N SER A 286 17.07 -27.51 5.96
CA SER A 286 16.92 -28.82 5.34
C SER A 286 16.34 -29.71 6.42
N GLY A 287 15.04 -29.54 6.69
CA GLY A 287 14.31 -30.29 7.69
C GLY A 287 14.51 -31.77 7.44
N GLY A 288 15.32 -32.39 8.31
CA GLY A 288 15.50 -33.83 8.42
C GLY A 288 14.38 -34.49 9.21
#